data_AF-A0A1G4TIW4-F1
#
_entry.id   AF-A0A1G4TIW4-F1
#
_cell.length_a   1.000
_cell.length_b   1.000
_cell.length_c   1.000
_cell.angle_alpha   90.00
_cell.angle_beta   90.00
_cell.angle_gamma   90.00
#
_symmetry.space_group_name_H-M   'P 1'
#
loop_
_entity.id
_entity.type
_entity.pdbx_description
1 polymer ?
#
loop_
_entity_poly.entity_id
_entity_poly.type
_entity_poly.pdbx_seq_one_letter_code
_entity_poly.pdbx_strand_id
1 'polypeptide(L)'
;MTGMVSNSWMLAFQALFALLFIAGSALLWFPLLGRIRFGRASRLAMMLEALKRREHRMLAVDRQEEALSPKARAFAEKARLAGLPADWGYQRFHLLRAGLALTMLLVGFMAQAAASPDLLANPGLGPWFGLGLKLLLCTGLGWWAPLLFVHMAAAQKRTGYLLEIAKLSQRLSICVSEKADIREMLIRAGRPLKLLKPHLQELTVMWGKDQRAAIWRFKEAVGISEVFPLVNALDAVCQADTNEMAKVLKEQTASIEATLTADIQRKLENAPIWISFYIMIPFAVIVLLFLYPWIVTISEQLMTSFEG
;
A
#
# COMPACT_ATOMS: atom_id res chain seq x y z
N MET A 1 33.70 -28.28 -33.06
CA MET A 1 32.83 -28.65 -31.91
C MET A 1 33.23 -27.99 -30.58
N THR A 2 34.37 -27.30 -30.49
CA THR A 2 34.84 -26.63 -29.25
C THR A 2 34.17 -25.28 -28.96
N GLY A 3 33.56 -24.61 -29.94
CA GLY A 3 32.88 -23.31 -29.75
C GLY A 3 31.56 -23.37 -28.96
N MET A 4 30.76 -24.43 -29.14
CA MET A 4 29.44 -24.56 -28.49
C MET A 4 29.51 -24.79 -26.96
N VAL A 5 30.58 -25.43 -26.48
CA VAL A 5 30.77 -25.66 -25.04
C VAL A 5 31.22 -24.38 -24.32
N SER A 6 31.96 -23.49 -24.98
CA SER A 6 32.38 -22.22 -24.37
C SER A 6 31.21 -21.25 -24.16
N ASN A 7 30.27 -21.19 -25.10
CA ASN A 7 29.12 -20.29 -25.02
C ASN A 7 28.12 -20.70 -23.94
N SER A 8 27.89 -22.00 -23.73
CA SER A 8 26.97 -22.50 -22.70
C SER A 8 27.49 -22.24 -21.28
N TRP A 9 28.80 -22.38 -21.06
CA TRP A 9 29.44 -22.00 -19.80
C TRP A 9 29.38 -20.50 -19.52
N MET A 10 29.57 -19.67 -20.56
CA MET A 10 29.52 -18.21 -20.40
C MET A 10 28.10 -17.70 -20.08
N LEU A 11 27.07 -18.28 -20.71
CA LEU A 11 25.66 -17.99 -20.42
C LEU A 11 25.25 -18.45 -19.02
N ALA A 12 25.69 -19.64 -18.59
CA ALA A 12 25.44 -20.15 -17.24
C ALA A 12 26.08 -19.26 -16.17
N PHE A 13 27.30 -18.76 -16.41
CA PHE A 13 27.98 -17.84 -15.52
C PHE A 13 27.27 -16.48 -15.44
N GLN A 14 26.81 -15.93 -16.56
CA GLN A 14 26.04 -14.68 -16.60
C GLN A 14 24.69 -14.80 -15.87
N ALA A 15 23.98 -15.93 -16.04
CA ALA A 15 22.73 -16.19 -15.34
C ALA A 15 22.94 -16.35 -13.82
N LEU A 16 24.01 -17.04 -13.41
CA LEU A 16 24.40 -17.18 -12.01
C LEU A 16 24.75 -15.81 -11.39
N PHE A 17 25.51 -14.98 -12.12
CA PHE A 17 25.87 -13.64 -11.68
C PHE A 17 24.65 -12.73 -11.56
N ALA A 18 23.71 -12.79 -12.51
CA ALA A 18 22.45 -12.05 -12.45
C ALA A 18 21.60 -12.50 -11.24
N LEU A 19 21.51 -13.81 -10.98
CA LEU A 19 20.82 -14.34 -9.80
C LEU A 19 21.47 -13.88 -8.49
N LEU A 20 22.80 -13.92 -8.40
CA LEU A 20 23.55 -13.43 -7.25
C LEU A 20 23.40 -11.92 -7.07
N PHE A 21 23.34 -11.15 -8.16
CA PHE A 21 23.12 -9.71 -8.13
C PHE A 21 21.69 -9.36 -7.72
N ILE A 22 20.69 -10.08 -8.21
CA ILE A 22 19.29 -9.95 -7.76
C ILE A 22 19.19 -10.31 -6.27
N ALA A 23 19.82 -11.41 -5.85
CA ALA A 23 19.84 -11.82 -4.45
C ALA A 23 20.56 -10.80 -3.55
N GLY A 24 21.70 -10.28 -3.99
CA GLY A 24 22.49 -9.26 -3.27
C GLY A 24 21.78 -7.90 -3.20
N SER A 25 21.16 -7.47 -4.31
CA SER A 25 20.29 -6.29 -4.35
C SER A 25 19.09 -6.47 -3.42
N ALA A 26 18.41 -7.62 -3.50
CA ALA A 26 17.32 -7.95 -2.59
C ALA A 26 17.79 -7.90 -1.13
N LEU A 27 18.95 -8.48 -0.80
CA LEU A 27 19.56 -8.44 0.54
C LEU A 27 19.98 -7.02 0.99
N LEU A 28 20.28 -6.10 0.07
CA LEU A 28 20.59 -4.71 0.39
C LEU A 28 19.31 -3.89 0.65
N TRP A 29 18.26 -4.14 -0.13
CA TRP A 29 16.96 -3.48 0.05
C TRP A 29 16.12 -4.12 1.16
N PHE A 30 16.37 -5.39 1.48
CA PHE A 30 15.66 -6.13 2.54
C PHE A 30 15.86 -5.54 3.94
N PRO A 31 17.00 -4.99 4.38
CA PRO A 31 17.08 -4.29 5.68
C PRO A 31 16.39 -2.92 5.65
N LEU A 32 16.34 -2.26 4.49
CA LEU A 32 15.58 -1.01 4.29
C LEU A 32 14.06 -1.26 4.32
N LEU A 33 13.61 -2.40 3.77
CA LEU A 33 12.24 -2.91 3.82
C LEU A 33 11.95 -3.70 5.12
N GLY A 34 12.93 -4.30 5.77
CA GLY A 34 12.79 -5.31 6.82
C GLY A 34 12.66 -4.74 8.21
N ARG A 35 12.90 -3.43 8.37
CA ARG A 35 12.33 -2.68 9.50
C ARG A 35 10.81 -2.50 9.40
N ILE A 36 10.20 -2.84 8.26
CA ILE A 36 8.74 -3.08 8.16
C ILE A 36 8.50 -4.46 8.75
N ARG A 37 8.30 -4.48 10.08
CA ARG A 37 8.15 -5.68 10.90
C ARG A 37 7.03 -6.60 10.40
N PHE A 38 7.41 -7.65 9.68
CA PHE A 38 6.67 -8.90 9.66
C PHE A 38 7.02 -9.68 10.94
N GLY A 39 6.07 -9.80 11.86
CA GLY A 39 6.08 -10.86 12.88
C GLY A 39 6.67 -10.54 14.26
N ARG A 40 5.76 -10.52 15.26
CA ARG A 40 5.90 -11.03 16.64
C ARG A 40 7.33 -11.13 17.24
N ALA A 41 7.78 -10.11 17.97
CA ALA A 41 8.72 -10.30 19.08
C ALA A 41 8.65 -9.13 20.09
N SER A 42 8.47 -9.49 21.37
CA SER A 42 8.53 -8.74 22.64
C SER A 42 7.73 -7.41 22.78
N ARG A 43 6.40 -7.55 22.87
CA ARG A 43 5.44 -6.44 23.00
C ARG A 43 5.54 -5.56 24.26
N LEU A 44 6.13 -6.04 25.36
CA LEU A 44 6.11 -5.31 26.64
C LEU A 44 7.37 -4.44 26.85
N ALA A 45 8.56 -4.99 26.60
CA ALA A 45 9.82 -4.24 26.71
C ALA A 45 9.86 -3.05 25.76
N MET A 46 9.31 -3.23 24.55
CA MET A 46 9.28 -2.17 23.55
C MET A 46 8.12 -1.19 23.74
N MET A 47 7.03 -1.56 24.44
CA MET A 47 5.94 -0.62 24.77
C MET A 47 6.39 0.40 25.82
N LEU A 48 7.19 -0.01 26.81
CA LEU A 48 7.72 0.89 27.83
C LEU A 48 8.74 1.88 27.26
N GLU A 49 9.64 1.44 26.40
CA GLU A 49 10.59 2.35 25.74
C GLU A 49 9.93 3.21 24.65
N ALA A 50 8.91 2.69 23.95
CA ALA A 50 8.17 3.46 22.95
C ALA A 50 7.28 4.53 23.59
N LEU A 51 6.64 4.25 24.74
CA LEU A 51 5.84 5.25 25.47
C LEU A 51 6.72 6.42 25.95
N LYS A 52 7.89 6.11 26.52
CA LYS A 52 8.83 7.14 27.01
C LYS A 52 9.47 7.97 25.90
N ARG A 53 9.58 7.43 24.67
CA ARG A 53 10.05 8.16 23.49
C ARG A 53 8.93 8.86 22.71
N ARG A 54 7.67 8.45 22.85
CA ARG A 54 6.51 9.04 22.16
C ARG A 54 6.19 10.43 22.69
N GLU A 55 6.26 10.61 24.00
CA GLU A 55 5.90 11.86 24.67
C GLU A 55 6.86 13.01 24.31
N HIS A 56 8.16 12.72 24.23
CA HIS A 56 9.16 13.69 23.78
C HIS A 56 9.16 13.95 22.26
N ARG A 57 8.61 13.04 21.44
CA ARG A 57 8.57 13.20 19.98
C ARG A 57 7.30 13.86 19.46
N MET A 58 6.15 13.72 20.12
CA MET A 58 4.92 14.40 19.68
C MET A 58 5.10 15.92 19.62
N LEU A 59 5.81 16.51 20.59
CA LEU A 59 6.10 17.95 20.61
C LEU A 59 7.13 18.40 19.54
N ALA A 60 7.92 17.48 18.99
CA ALA A 60 8.94 17.79 17.97
C ALA A 60 8.46 17.48 16.54
N VAL A 61 7.55 16.51 16.38
CA VAL A 61 6.97 16.11 15.09
C VAL A 61 6.01 17.16 14.57
N ASP A 62 5.18 17.78 15.43
CA ASP A 62 4.27 18.86 15.00
C ASP A 62 5.02 20.05 14.38
N ARG A 63 6.19 20.43 14.93
CA ARG A 63 7.02 21.51 14.35
C ARG A 63 7.72 21.11 13.05
N GLN A 64 7.99 19.83 12.83
CA GLN A 64 8.59 19.35 11.58
C GLN A 64 7.55 19.13 10.48
N GLU A 65 6.32 18.75 10.82
CA GLU A 65 5.23 18.56 9.84
C GLU A 65 4.78 19.89 9.20
N GLU A 66 4.86 21.00 9.94
CA GLU A 66 4.58 22.34 9.42
C GLU A 66 5.57 22.81 8.34
N ALA A 67 6.80 22.29 8.31
CA ALA A 67 7.82 22.65 7.31
C ALA A 67 7.90 21.69 6.08
N LEU A 68 7.09 20.62 6.04
CA LEU A 68 7.16 19.61 4.98
C LEU A 68 6.41 20.03 3.70
N SER A 69 7.02 19.75 2.55
CA SER A 69 6.40 19.86 1.22
C SER A 69 5.07 19.08 1.15
N PRO A 70 4.05 19.56 0.41
CA PRO A 70 2.74 18.90 0.31
C PRO A 70 2.83 17.42 -0.14
N LYS A 71 3.82 17.07 -0.98
CA LYS A 71 4.06 15.69 -1.40
C LYS A 71 4.58 14.80 -0.26
N ALA A 72 5.38 15.37 0.64
CA ALA A 72 5.92 14.66 1.80
C ALA A 72 4.83 14.43 2.86
N ARG A 73 3.93 15.39 3.07
CA ARG A 73 2.75 15.23 3.95
C ARG A 73 1.82 14.12 3.45
N ALA A 74 1.45 14.16 2.16
CA ALA A 74 0.61 13.13 1.55
C ALA A 74 1.26 11.73 1.60
N PHE A 75 2.59 11.65 1.53
CA PHE A 75 3.30 10.39 1.74
C PHE A 75 3.28 9.95 3.21
N ALA A 76 3.55 10.85 4.16
CA ALA A 76 3.56 10.55 5.59
C ALA A 76 2.21 10.00 6.06
N GLU A 77 1.10 10.59 5.61
CA GLU A 77 -0.25 10.07 5.87
C GLU A 77 -0.41 8.64 5.34
N LYS A 78 -0.05 8.40 4.07
CA LYS A 78 -0.15 7.07 3.45
C LYS A 78 0.78 6.04 4.09
N ALA A 79 1.96 6.47 4.51
CA ALA A 79 2.93 5.63 5.21
C ALA A 79 2.41 5.24 6.61
N ARG A 80 1.81 6.21 7.34
CA ARG A 80 1.12 5.96 8.60
C ARG A 80 -0.01 4.94 8.43
N LEU A 81 -0.83 5.09 7.38
CA LEU A 81 -1.92 4.17 7.06
C LEU A 81 -1.42 2.76 6.69
N ALA A 82 -0.31 2.66 5.95
CA ALA A 82 0.36 1.39 5.69
C ALA A 82 0.99 0.79 6.97
N GLY A 83 1.01 1.53 8.09
CA GLY A 83 1.66 1.18 9.35
C GLY A 83 3.17 1.02 9.20
N LEU A 84 3.76 1.83 8.34
CA LEU A 84 5.19 2.03 8.28
C LEU A 84 5.62 2.81 9.54
N PRO A 85 6.81 2.53 10.09
CA PRO A 85 7.30 3.24 11.27
C PRO A 85 7.41 4.75 10.99
N ALA A 86 7.16 5.59 12.00
CA ALA A 86 7.25 7.05 11.86
C ALA A 86 8.66 7.55 11.43
N ASP A 87 9.69 6.73 11.63
CA ASP A 87 11.05 7.02 11.17
C ASP A 87 11.21 6.91 9.62
N TRP A 88 10.19 6.43 8.90
CA TRP A 88 10.19 6.33 7.43
C TRP A 88 9.81 7.68 6.80
N GLY A 89 10.80 8.56 6.68
CA GLY A 89 10.65 9.85 6.01
C GLY A 89 10.59 9.75 4.47
N TYR A 90 10.08 10.81 3.83
CA TYR A 90 9.96 10.92 2.37
C TYR A 90 11.30 10.71 1.63
N GLN A 91 12.41 11.19 2.19
CA GLN A 91 13.75 11.01 1.61
C GLN A 91 14.17 9.54 1.53
N ARG A 92 13.86 8.73 2.56
CA ARG A 92 14.17 7.30 2.57
C ARG A 92 13.34 6.54 1.53
N PHE A 93 12.07 6.93 1.39
CA PHE A 93 11.21 6.38 0.33
C PHE A 93 11.72 6.74 -1.07
N HIS A 94 12.17 7.98 -1.27
CA HIS A 94 12.75 8.39 -2.55
C HIS A 94 14.06 7.64 -2.86
N LEU A 95 14.92 7.44 -1.87
CA LEU A 95 16.14 6.63 -2.01
C LEU A 95 15.81 5.17 -2.36
N LEU A 96 14.83 4.57 -1.70
CA LEU A 96 14.35 3.23 -2.03
C LEU A 96 13.82 3.15 -3.47
N ARG A 97 13.06 4.17 -3.90
CA ARG A 97 12.49 4.26 -5.25
C ARG A 97 13.57 4.39 -6.33
N ALA A 98 14.52 5.29 -6.12
CA ALA A 98 15.65 5.49 -7.03
C ALA A 98 16.55 4.24 -7.06
N GLY A 99 16.79 3.64 -5.90
CA GLY A 99 17.54 2.42 -5.76
C GLY A 99 16.92 1.24 -6.48
N LEU A 100 15.64 0.97 -6.28
CA LEU A 100 14.93 -0.11 -6.97
C LEU A 100 14.87 0.13 -8.49
N ALA A 101 14.64 1.36 -8.94
CA ALA A 101 14.71 1.71 -10.36
C ALA A 101 16.10 1.43 -10.95
N LEU A 102 17.17 1.81 -10.25
CA LEU A 102 18.55 1.57 -10.67
C LEU A 102 18.89 0.07 -10.69
N THR A 103 18.42 -0.69 -9.71
CA THR A 103 18.66 -2.14 -9.68
C THR A 103 17.90 -2.87 -10.79
N MET A 104 16.66 -2.46 -11.08
CA MET A 104 15.89 -2.99 -12.21
C MET A 104 16.49 -2.61 -13.56
N LEU A 105 17.08 -1.41 -13.67
CA LEU A 105 17.87 -1.01 -14.84
C LEU A 105 19.05 -1.95 -15.05
N LEU A 106 19.86 -2.17 -14.00
CA LEU A 106 21.05 -3.02 -14.08
C LEU A 106 20.69 -4.46 -14.38
N VAL A 107 19.63 -5.00 -13.77
CA VAL A 107 19.13 -6.34 -14.07
C VAL A 107 18.62 -6.44 -15.51
N GLY A 108 17.86 -5.45 -15.99
CA GLY A 108 17.39 -5.41 -17.38
C GLY A 108 18.55 -5.33 -18.38
N PHE A 109 19.58 -4.55 -18.07
CA PHE A 109 20.79 -4.46 -18.88
C PHE A 109 21.57 -5.77 -18.91
N MET A 110 21.80 -6.39 -17.74
CA MET A 110 22.49 -7.69 -17.64
C MET A 110 21.71 -8.80 -18.35
N ALA A 111 20.38 -8.83 -18.22
CA ALA A 111 19.53 -9.81 -18.90
C ALA A 111 19.58 -9.64 -20.43
N GLN A 112 19.62 -8.40 -20.92
CA GLN A 112 19.75 -8.13 -22.35
C GLN A 112 21.15 -8.47 -22.88
N ALA A 113 22.20 -8.17 -22.11
CA ALA A 113 23.58 -8.53 -22.46
C ALA A 113 23.79 -10.06 -22.52
N ALA A 114 23.07 -10.82 -21.67
CA ALA A 114 23.09 -12.28 -21.70
C ALA A 114 22.27 -12.88 -22.85
N ALA A 115 21.13 -12.28 -23.20
CA ALA A 115 20.24 -12.79 -24.23
C ALA A 115 20.72 -12.53 -25.67
N SER A 116 21.47 -11.44 -25.89
CA SER A 116 21.92 -11.05 -27.23
C SER A 116 23.24 -10.28 -27.19
N PRO A 117 24.39 -10.96 -27.10
CA PRO A 117 25.70 -10.30 -27.07
C PRO A 117 26.01 -9.51 -28.36
N ASP A 118 25.50 -9.96 -29.51
CA ASP A 118 25.75 -9.33 -30.82
C ASP A 118 25.09 -7.96 -31.01
N LEU A 119 24.10 -7.65 -30.16
CA LEU A 119 23.33 -6.41 -30.19
C LEU A 119 24.18 -5.20 -29.73
N LEU A 120 25.24 -5.46 -28.95
CA LEU A 120 26.26 -4.47 -28.58
C LEU A 120 27.32 -4.28 -29.69
N ALA A 121 27.48 -5.27 -30.58
CA ALA A 121 28.48 -5.25 -31.64
C ALA A 121 27.98 -4.62 -32.94
N ASN A 122 26.66 -4.60 -33.19
CA ASN A 122 26.08 -4.06 -34.42
C ASN A 122 25.13 -2.87 -34.14
N PRO A 123 25.57 -1.61 -34.37
CA PRO A 123 24.83 -0.41 -34.02
C PRO A 123 23.73 -0.05 -35.03
N GLY A 124 22.78 -0.97 -35.24
CA GLY A 124 21.57 -0.67 -36.00
C GLY A 124 20.55 0.14 -35.19
N LEU A 125 19.87 1.11 -35.82
CA LEU A 125 18.84 1.95 -35.17
C LEU A 125 17.68 1.14 -34.55
N GLY A 126 17.25 0.05 -35.19
CA GLY A 126 16.13 -0.79 -34.72
C GLY A 126 16.42 -1.55 -33.41
N PRO A 127 17.50 -2.35 -33.36
CA PRO A 127 17.88 -3.10 -32.15
C PRO A 127 18.13 -2.20 -30.92
N TRP A 128 18.72 -1.02 -31.12
CA TRP A 128 18.96 -0.04 -30.04
C TRP A 128 17.67 0.60 -29.52
N PHE A 129 16.67 0.84 -30.38
CA PHE A 129 15.35 1.31 -29.95
C PHE A 129 14.64 0.27 -29.06
N GLY A 130 14.69 -1.01 -29.45
CA GLY A 130 14.13 -2.10 -28.65
C GLY A 130 14.81 -2.26 -27.29
N LEU A 131 16.13 -2.08 -27.22
CA LEU A 131 16.90 -2.08 -25.98
C LEU A 131 16.54 -0.88 -25.09
N GLY A 132 16.45 0.32 -25.67
CA GLY A 132 16.02 1.52 -24.97
C GLY A 132 14.63 1.37 -24.35
N LEU A 133 13.66 0.84 -25.11
CA LEU A 133 12.31 0.61 -24.63
C LEU A 133 12.25 -0.40 -23.47
N LYS A 134 13.00 -1.51 -23.56
CA LYS A 134 13.08 -2.50 -22.48
C LYS A 134 13.68 -1.92 -21.20
N LEU A 135 14.76 -1.16 -21.30
CA LEU A 135 15.38 -0.50 -20.13
C LEU A 135 14.46 0.56 -19.52
N LEU A 136 13.71 1.29 -20.35
CA LEU A 136 12.71 2.25 -19.90
C LEU A 136 11.56 1.55 -19.16
N LEU A 137 11.09 0.40 -19.65
CA LEU A 137 10.09 -0.41 -18.97
C LEU A 137 10.60 -0.95 -17.62
N CYS A 138 11.83 -1.50 -17.57
CA CYS A 138 12.41 -2.01 -16.33
C CYS A 138 12.61 -0.90 -15.27
N THR A 139 13.11 0.27 -15.68
CA THR A 139 13.27 1.42 -14.78
C THR A 139 11.92 1.96 -14.31
N GLY A 140 10.94 2.04 -15.21
CA GLY A 140 9.57 2.43 -14.90
C GLY A 140 8.96 1.50 -13.85
N LEU A 141 9.07 0.19 -14.04
CA LEU A 141 8.56 -0.79 -13.07
C LEU A 141 9.25 -0.66 -11.71
N GLY A 142 10.58 -0.55 -11.67
CA GLY A 142 11.32 -0.37 -10.41
C GLY A 142 10.98 0.94 -9.69
N TRP A 143 10.68 2.01 -10.44
CA TRP A 143 10.26 3.29 -9.90
C TRP A 143 8.83 3.27 -9.36
N TRP A 144 7.92 2.52 -9.97
CA TRP A 144 6.51 2.48 -9.57
C TRP A 144 6.19 1.42 -8.52
N ALA A 145 6.95 0.32 -8.47
CA ALA A 145 6.68 -0.79 -7.55
C ALA A 145 6.59 -0.38 -6.07
N PRO A 146 7.49 0.44 -5.50
CA PRO A 146 7.39 0.87 -4.10
C PRO A 146 6.14 1.69 -3.81
N LEU A 147 5.75 2.54 -4.77
CA LEU A 147 4.58 3.39 -4.64
C LEU A 147 3.30 2.54 -4.62
N LEU A 148 3.19 1.59 -5.54
CA LEU A 148 2.07 0.64 -5.57
C LEU A 148 2.01 -0.19 -4.29
N PHE A 149 3.14 -0.67 -3.78
CA PHE A 149 3.17 -1.45 -2.55
C PHE A 149 2.65 -0.65 -1.35
N VAL A 150 3.11 0.61 -1.17
CA VAL A 150 2.62 1.47 -0.08
C VAL A 150 1.13 1.76 -0.24
N HIS A 151 0.65 2.03 -1.45
CA HIS A 151 -0.77 2.26 -1.71
C HIS A 151 -1.63 1.03 -1.42
N MET A 152 -1.22 -0.15 -1.88
CA MET A 152 -1.93 -1.39 -1.64
C MET A 152 -1.94 -1.75 -0.15
N ALA A 153 -0.81 -1.63 0.54
CA ALA A 153 -0.71 -1.88 1.98
C ALA A 153 -1.58 -0.91 2.80
N ALA A 154 -1.57 0.38 2.45
CA ALA A 154 -2.45 1.37 3.05
C ALA A 154 -3.93 1.06 2.79
N ALA A 155 -4.29 0.69 1.55
CA ALA A 155 -5.66 0.33 1.20
C ALA A 155 -6.15 -0.91 1.96
N GLN A 156 -5.31 -1.94 2.09
CA GLN A 156 -5.65 -3.17 2.81
C GLN A 156 -5.86 -2.91 4.30
N LYS A 157 -4.96 -2.15 4.94
CA LYS A 157 -5.14 -1.77 6.35
C LYS A 157 -6.39 -0.90 6.54
N ARG A 158 -6.59 0.09 5.67
CA ARG A 158 -7.80 0.93 5.66
C ARG A 158 -9.08 0.10 5.59
N THR A 159 -9.14 -0.91 4.70
CA THR A 159 -10.29 -1.82 4.65
C THR A 159 -10.47 -2.65 5.93
N GLY A 160 -9.38 -3.08 6.57
CA GLY A 160 -9.43 -3.76 7.85
C GLY A 160 -10.00 -2.90 8.98
N TYR A 161 -9.56 -1.64 9.07
CA TYR A 161 -10.10 -0.68 10.03
C TYR A 161 -11.57 -0.36 9.77
N LEU A 162 -11.97 -0.13 8.51
CA LEU A 162 -13.37 0.11 8.13
C LEU A 162 -14.29 -1.02 8.60
N LEU A 163 -13.86 -2.27 8.39
CA LEU A 163 -14.62 -3.45 8.80
C LEU A 163 -14.70 -3.59 10.32
N GLU A 164 -13.64 -3.23 11.05
CA GLU A 164 -13.66 -3.21 12.52
C GLU A 164 -14.52 -2.08 13.08
N ILE A 165 -14.51 -0.89 12.47
CA ILE A 165 -15.39 0.23 12.83
C ILE A 165 -16.86 -0.16 12.60
N ALA A 166 -17.17 -0.82 11.49
CA ALA A 166 -18.51 -1.35 11.22
C ALA A 166 -19.00 -2.28 12.34
N LYS A 167 -18.17 -3.25 12.70
CA LYS A 167 -18.46 -4.22 13.77
C LYS A 167 -18.60 -3.55 15.12
N LEU A 168 -17.77 -2.55 15.41
CA LEU A 168 -17.87 -1.76 16.64
C LEU A 168 -19.20 -1.03 16.67
N SER A 169 -19.53 -0.28 15.61
CA SER A 169 -20.76 0.49 15.46
C SER A 169 -21.98 -0.41 15.71
N GLN A 170 -22.09 -1.51 14.96
CA GLN A 170 -23.17 -2.48 15.10
C GLN A 170 -23.31 -3.02 16.53
N ARG A 171 -22.20 -3.40 17.17
CA ARG A 171 -22.23 -3.90 18.55
C ARG A 171 -22.53 -2.81 19.56
N LEU A 172 -22.10 -1.59 19.31
CA LEU A 172 -22.36 -0.46 20.19
C LEU A 172 -23.86 -0.16 20.16
N SER A 173 -24.51 -0.13 19.01
CA SER A 173 -25.99 -0.03 18.90
C SER A 173 -26.73 -1.15 19.64
N ILE A 174 -26.21 -2.38 19.64
CA ILE A 174 -26.79 -3.49 20.40
C ILE A 174 -26.53 -3.36 21.92
N CYS A 175 -25.37 -2.83 22.32
CA CYS A 175 -24.98 -2.69 23.73
C CYS A 175 -25.50 -1.40 24.37
N VAL A 176 -26.05 -0.47 23.58
CA VAL A 176 -26.70 0.75 24.03
C VAL A 176 -27.97 0.37 24.81
N SER A 177 -27.90 0.56 26.12
CA SER A 177 -29.00 0.44 27.05
C SER A 177 -29.05 1.69 27.91
N GLU A 178 -30.24 2.22 28.18
CA GLU A 178 -30.47 3.49 28.90
C GLU A 178 -29.81 3.59 30.28
N LYS A 179 -29.32 2.47 30.86
CA LYS A 179 -28.74 2.43 32.21
C LYS A 179 -27.26 2.04 32.26
N ALA A 180 -26.62 1.80 31.12
CA ALA A 180 -25.24 1.32 31.09
C ALA A 180 -24.24 2.47 30.94
N ASP A 181 -23.13 2.42 31.71
CA ASP A 181 -22.02 3.35 31.55
C ASP A 181 -21.36 3.15 30.17
N ILE A 182 -21.15 4.25 29.43
CA ILE A 182 -20.51 4.27 28.11
C ILE A 182 -19.17 3.55 28.13
N ARG A 183 -18.41 3.67 29.23
CA ARG A 183 -17.13 2.97 29.37
C ARG A 183 -17.31 1.46 29.30
N GLU A 184 -18.31 0.92 30.00
CA GLU A 184 -18.62 -0.51 29.98
C GLU A 184 -19.14 -0.95 28.61
N MET A 185 -19.97 -0.13 27.98
CA MET A 185 -20.48 -0.36 26.62
C MET A 185 -19.35 -0.41 25.60
N LEU A 186 -18.38 0.50 25.66
CA LEU A 186 -17.20 0.52 24.79
C LEU A 186 -16.30 -0.70 25.02
N ILE A 187 -16.09 -1.11 26.27
CA ILE A 187 -15.32 -2.33 26.59
C ILE A 187 -16.03 -3.57 26.02
N ARG A 188 -17.36 -3.65 26.17
CA ARG A 188 -18.15 -4.78 25.69
C ARG A 188 -18.20 -4.84 24.16
N ALA A 189 -18.43 -3.69 23.51
CA ALA A 189 -18.41 -3.57 22.05
C ALA A 189 -17.01 -3.80 21.46
N GLY A 190 -15.95 -3.50 22.21
CA GLY A 190 -14.55 -3.65 21.81
C GLY A 190 -13.97 -5.08 21.92
N ARG A 191 -14.64 -6.02 22.60
CA ARG A 191 -14.16 -7.42 22.78
C ARG A 191 -13.77 -8.17 21.48
N PRO A 192 -14.52 -8.11 20.37
CA PRO A 192 -14.23 -8.89 19.16
C PRO A 192 -13.19 -8.25 18.24
N LEU A 193 -12.78 -7.01 18.52
CA LEU A 193 -11.91 -6.23 17.65
C LEU A 193 -10.45 -6.67 17.83
N LYS A 194 -9.65 -6.63 16.76
CA LYS A 194 -8.24 -7.04 16.81
C LYS A 194 -7.31 -5.85 16.61
N LEU A 195 -7.60 -5.00 15.64
CA LEU A 195 -6.82 -3.81 15.30
C LEU A 195 -7.21 -2.60 16.17
N LEU A 196 -8.50 -2.40 16.41
CA LEU A 196 -9.03 -1.25 17.13
C LEU A 196 -9.02 -1.43 18.66
N LYS A 197 -8.95 -2.68 19.14
CA LYS A 197 -8.97 -3.04 20.56
C LYS A 197 -7.96 -2.29 21.43
N PRO A 198 -6.65 -2.23 21.12
CA PRO A 198 -5.69 -1.52 21.98
C PRO A 198 -6.01 -0.02 22.08
N HIS A 199 -6.46 0.60 20.98
CA HIS A 199 -6.82 2.01 20.94
C HIS A 199 -8.10 2.31 21.73
N LEU A 200 -9.09 1.40 21.67
CA LEU A 200 -10.28 1.49 22.52
C LEU A 200 -9.95 1.30 24.00
N GLN A 201 -9.02 0.40 24.34
CA GLN A 201 -8.59 0.22 25.72
C GLN A 201 -7.94 1.50 26.27
N GLU A 202 -7.03 2.12 25.51
CA GLU A 202 -6.44 3.41 25.87
C GLU A 202 -7.52 4.50 26.05
N LEU A 203 -8.49 4.58 25.14
CA LEU A 203 -9.62 5.49 25.25
C LEU A 203 -10.43 5.25 26.52
N THR A 204 -10.79 4.00 26.84
CA THR A 204 -11.60 3.66 28.04
C THR A 204 -10.86 3.89 29.36
N VAL A 205 -9.54 3.83 29.37
CA VAL A 205 -8.71 4.15 30.55
C VAL A 205 -8.64 5.66 30.76
N MET A 206 -8.48 6.42 29.68
CA MET A 206 -8.41 7.88 29.69
C MET A 206 -9.79 8.55 29.87
N TRP A 207 -10.87 7.82 29.57
CA TRP A 207 -12.25 8.32 29.59
C TRP A 207 -12.66 8.94 30.93
N GLY A 208 -12.20 8.38 32.05
CA GLY A 208 -12.53 8.86 33.38
C GLY A 208 -11.78 10.13 33.82
N LYS A 209 -10.73 10.54 33.09
CA LYS A 209 -9.96 11.76 33.39
C LYS A 209 -10.39 12.92 32.49
N ASP A 210 -10.24 12.72 31.18
CA ASP A 210 -10.54 13.75 30.18
C ASP A 210 -11.13 13.09 28.93
N GLN A 211 -12.47 13.16 28.80
CA GLN A 211 -13.19 12.53 27.69
C GLN A 211 -12.78 13.11 26.33
N ARG A 212 -12.69 14.45 26.22
CA ARG A 212 -12.28 15.13 24.98
C ARG A 212 -10.85 14.76 24.58
N ALA A 213 -9.91 14.75 25.52
CA ALA A 213 -8.53 14.37 25.24
C ALA A 213 -8.40 12.90 24.84
N ALA A 214 -9.22 12.02 25.44
CA ALA A 214 -9.27 10.60 25.08
C ALA A 214 -9.76 10.40 23.64
N ILE A 215 -10.82 11.11 23.24
CA ILE A 215 -11.39 11.05 21.89
C ILE A 215 -10.40 11.58 20.84
N TRP A 216 -9.72 12.70 21.13
CA TRP A 216 -8.69 13.25 20.24
C TRP A 216 -7.49 12.30 20.08
N ARG A 217 -7.00 11.72 21.17
CA ARG A 217 -5.93 10.71 21.10
C ARG A 217 -6.35 9.45 20.35
N PHE A 218 -7.61 9.03 20.48
CA PHE A 218 -8.13 7.90 19.71
C PHE A 218 -8.20 8.23 18.21
N LYS A 219 -8.68 9.42 17.85
CA LYS A 219 -8.67 9.92 16.47
C LYS A 219 -7.26 9.91 15.87
N GLU A 220 -6.29 10.45 16.59
CA GLU A 220 -4.88 10.48 16.17
C GLU A 220 -4.28 9.08 16.07
N ALA A 221 -4.60 8.20 17.02
CA ALA A 221 -4.07 6.85 17.07
C ALA A 221 -4.59 5.97 15.92
N VAL A 222 -5.86 6.11 15.53
CA VAL A 222 -6.39 5.38 14.38
C VAL A 222 -6.01 6.05 13.05
N GLY A 223 -5.92 7.39 13.03
CA GLY A 223 -5.28 8.14 11.95
C GLY A 223 -5.95 8.01 10.56
N ILE A 224 -7.19 7.53 10.52
CA ILE A 224 -7.99 7.28 9.32
C ILE A 224 -9.20 8.24 9.34
N SER A 225 -9.50 8.87 8.19
CA SER A 225 -10.63 9.80 8.06
C SER A 225 -11.98 9.15 8.38
N GLU A 226 -12.14 7.86 8.18
CA GLU A 226 -13.39 7.16 8.37
C GLU A 226 -13.70 6.84 9.83
N VAL A 227 -12.79 7.19 10.74
CA VAL A 227 -13.07 7.24 12.18
C VAL A 227 -13.77 8.54 12.56
N PHE A 228 -13.75 9.60 11.73
CA PHE A 228 -14.37 10.88 12.05
C PHE A 228 -15.85 10.76 12.46
N PRO A 229 -16.71 10.01 11.74
CA PRO A 229 -18.09 9.82 12.16
C PRO A 229 -18.22 9.19 13.55
N LEU A 230 -17.39 8.18 13.86
CA LEU A 230 -17.38 7.52 15.18
C LEU A 230 -16.87 8.47 16.28
N VAL A 231 -15.84 9.26 15.99
CA VAL A 231 -15.30 10.27 16.91
C VAL A 231 -16.33 11.36 17.19
N ASN A 232 -17.00 11.85 16.15
CA ASN A 232 -18.08 12.82 16.29
C ASN A 232 -19.27 12.23 17.07
N ALA A 233 -19.59 10.95 16.86
CA ALA A 233 -20.61 10.26 17.65
C ALA A 233 -20.22 10.18 19.14
N LEU A 234 -18.97 9.87 19.44
CA LEU A 234 -18.47 9.84 20.82
C LEU A 234 -18.45 11.24 21.46
N ASP A 235 -18.07 12.27 20.70
CA ASP A 235 -18.06 13.66 21.20
C ASP A 235 -19.48 14.20 21.41
N ALA A 236 -20.41 13.87 20.51
CA ALA A 236 -21.83 14.18 20.68
C ALA A 236 -22.42 13.47 21.91
N VAL A 237 -22.03 12.21 22.13
CA VAL A 237 -22.42 11.45 23.32
C VAL A 237 -21.87 12.10 24.58
N CYS A 238 -20.61 12.56 24.61
CA CYS A 238 -20.06 13.29 25.75
C CYS A 238 -20.84 14.57 26.12
N GLN A 239 -21.57 15.15 25.17
CA GLN A 239 -22.33 16.39 25.36
C GLN A 239 -23.83 16.15 25.61
N ALA A 240 -24.34 14.96 25.30
CA ALA A 240 -25.76 14.62 25.44
C ALA A 240 -26.09 14.14 26.87
N ASP A 241 -27.29 14.46 27.35
CA ASP A 241 -27.80 13.95 28.62
C ASP A 241 -27.95 12.41 28.58
N THR A 242 -27.74 11.75 29.71
CA THR A 242 -27.69 10.27 29.84
C THR A 242 -28.91 9.55 29.28
N ASN A 243 -30.07 10.22 29.22
CA ASN A 243 -31.32 9.66 28.68
C ASN A 243 -31.40 9.70 27.14
N GLU A 244 -30.67 10.61 26.47
CA GLU A 244 -30.68 10.74 25.00
C GLU A 244 -29.42 10.18 24.33
N MET A 245 -28.35 9.96 25.10
CA MET A 245 -27.11 9.33 24.65
C MET A 245 -27.38 8.06 23.84
N ALA A 246 -28.28 7.20 24.30
CA ALA A 246 -28.62 5.95 23.63
C ALA A 246 -29.20 6.16 22.22
N LYS A 247 -30.10 7.14 22.09
CA LYS A 247 -30.77 7.47 20.83
C LYS A 247 -29.79 8.12 19.84
N VAL A 248 -29.00 9.09 20.30
CA VAL A 248 -27.97 9.77 19.50
C VAL A 248 -26.94 8.76 18.99
N LEU A 249 -26.49 7.85 19.86
CA LEU A 249 -25.49 6.85 19.50
C LEU A 249 -26.07 5.84 18.48
N LYS A 250 -27.34 5.48 18.59
CA LYS A 250 -28.03 4.62 17.62
C LYS A 250 -28.22 5.30 16.26
N GLU A 251 -28.60 6.57 16.22
CA GLU A 251 -28.73 7.35 14.99
C GLU A 251 -27.38 7.54 14.29
N GLN A 252 -26.33 7.90 15.04
CA GLN A 252 -24.97 8.04 14.50
C GLN A 252 -24.39 6.69 14.05
N THR A 253 -24.68 5.61 14.77
CA THR A 253 -24.31 4.25 14.36
C THR A 253 -24.95 3.86 13.03
N ALA A 254 -26.25 4.14 12.86
CA ALA A 254 -26.97 3.87 11.63
C ALA A 254 -26.43 4.70 10.45
N SER A 255 -26.06 5.96 10.70
CA SER A 255 -25.40 6.82 9.71
C SER A 255 -24.02 6.27 9.28
N ILE A 256 -23.23 5.76 10.22
CA ILE A 256 -21.93 5.10 9.94
C ILE A 256 -22.15 3.86 9.08
N GLU A 257 -23.15 3.04 9.41
CA GLU A 257 -23.48 1.83 8.66
C GLU A 257 -23.96 2.13 7.23
N ALA A 258 -24.78 3.16 7.06
CA ALA A 258 -25.24 3.64 5.76
C ALA A 258 -24.09 4.16 4.88
N THR A 259 -23.17 4.92 5.47
CA THR A 259 -21.99 5.45 4.74
C THR A 259 -21.08 4.31 4.29
N LEU A 260 -20.85 3.33 5.17
CA LEU A 260 -20.00 2.19 4.86
C LEU A 260 -20.62 1.26 3.81
N THR A 261 -21.93 1.00 3.88
CA THR A 261 -22.63 0.19 2.88
C THR A 261 -22.61 0.85 1.50
N ALA A 262 -22.76 2.17 1.43
CA ALA A 262 -22.58 2.92 0.18
C ALA A 262 -21.17 2.77 -0.41
N ASP A 263 -20.12 2.84 0.41
CA ASP A 263 -18.73 2.63 -0.03
C ASP A 263 -18.47 1.20 -0.52
N ILE A 264 -19.06 0.19 0.14
CA ILE A 264 -18.98 -1.20 -0.30
C ILE A 264 -19.71 -1.39 -1.63
N GLN A 265 -20.91 -0.83 -1.77
CA GLN A 265 -21.71 -0.91 -2.98
C GLN A 265 -20.99 -0.25 -4.16
N ARG A 266 -20.35 0.90 -3.95
CA ARG A 266 -19.52 1.57 -4.96
C ARG A 266 -18.33 0.72 -5.42
N LYS A 267 -17.72 -0.06 -4.50
CA LYS A 267 -16.65 -1.00 -4.87
C LYS A 267 -17.17 -2.18 -5.67
N LEU A 268 -18.37 -2.68 -5.36
CA LEU A 268 -19.03 -3.75 -6.10
C LEU A 268 -19.43 -3.30 -7.50
N GLU A 269 -19.92 -2.07 -7.65
CA GLU A 269 -20.27 -1.49 -8.95
C GLU A 269 -19.05 -1.25 -9.85
N ASN A 270 -17.90 -0.92 -9.25
CA ASN A 270 -16.63 -0.77 -9.98
C ASN A 270 -15.94 -2.12 -10.29
N ALA A 271 -16.32 -3.23 -9.64
CA ALA A 271 -15.68 -4.53 -9.85
C ALA A 271 -15.85 -5.08 -11.29
N PRO A 272 -17.04 -4.99 -11.94
CA PRO A 272 -17.22 -5.35 -13.34
C PRO A 272 -16.29 -4.64 -14.32
N ILE A 273 -15.99 -3.35 -14.07
CA ILE A 273 -15.10 -2.54 -14.93
C ILE A 273 -13.69 -3.14 -14.94
N TRP A 274 -13.18 -3.51 -13.77
CA TRP A 274 -11.88 -4.17 -13.65
C TRP A 274 -11.88 -5.54 -14.33
N ILE A 275 -12.92 -6.34 -14.16
CA ILE A 275 -13.05 -7.66 -14.79
C ILE A 275 -13.05 -7.53 -16.32
N SER A 276 -13.82 -6.59 -16.87
CA SER A 276 -13.85 -6.32 -18.31
C SER A 276 -12.48 -5.90 -18.85
N PHE A 277 -11.77 -5.01 -18.14
CA PHE A 277 -10.43 -4.57 -18.53
C PHE A 277 -9.41 -5.72 -18.54
N TYR A 278 -9.46 -6.61 -17.55
CA TYR A 278 -8.59 -7.78 -17.48
C TYR A 278 -8.86 -8.81 -18.59
N ILE A 279 -10.09 -8.88 -19.11
CA ILE A 279 -10.45 -9.74 -20.25
C ILE A 279 -10.05 -9.09 -21.58
N MET A 280 -10.16 -7.77 -21.68
CA MET A 280 -9.88 -7.02 -22.91
C MET A 280 -8.39 -7.06 -23.30
N ILE A 281 -7.46 -7.02 -22.34
CA ILE A 281 -6.01 -7.08 -22.62
C ILE A 281 -5.58 -8.39 -23.30
N PRO A 282 -5.84 -9.59 -22.73
CA PRO A 282 -5.47 -10.83 -23.39
C PRO A 282 -6.20 -11.01 -24.72
N PHE A 283 -7.46 -10.57 -24.82
CA PHE A 283 -8.19 -10.57 -26.09
C PHE A 283 -7.49 -9.70 -27.15
N ALA A 284 -7.08 -8.48 -26.82
CA ALA A 284 -6.34 -7.61 -27.72
C ALA A 284 -4.98 -8.21 -28.14
N VAL A 285 -4.27 -8.89 -27.22
CA VAL A 285 -3.02 -9.59 -27.53
C VAL A 285 -3.27 -10.76 -28.49
N ILE A 286 -4.32 -11.55 -28.28
CA ILE A 286 -4.69 -12.65 -29.19
C ILE A 286 -5.03 -12.09 -30.58
N VAL A 287 -5.83 -11.03 -30.66
CA VAL A 287 -6.16 -10.37 -31.94
C VAL A 287 -4.89 -9.86 -32.62
N LEU A 288 -4.00 -9.18 -31.90
CA LEU A 288 -2.74 -8.70 -32.44
C LEU A 288 -1.87 -9.85 -32.99
N LEU A 289 -1.75 -10.95 -32.24
CA LEU A 289 -0.99 -12.13 -32.66
C LEU A 289 -1.59 -12.83 -33.89
N PHE A 290 -2.91 -12.78 -34.07
CA PHE A 290 -3.58 -13.32 -35.25
C PHE A 290 -3.50 -12.39 -36.47
N LEU A 291 -3.60 -11.08 -36.26
CA LEU A 291 -3.61 -10.09 -37.34
C LEU A 291 -2.19 -9.83 -37.88
N TYR A 292 -1.17 -9.94 -37.02
CA TYR A 292 0.21 -9.63 -37.38
C TYR A 292 0.76 -10.48 -38.54
N PRO A 293 0.61 -11.83 -38.55
CA PRO A 293 1.02 -12.64 -39.71
C PRO A 293 0.32 -12.22 -41.01
N TRP A 294 -0.97 -11.87 -40.93
CA TRP A 294 -1.77 -11.46 -42.08
C TRP A 294 -1.29 -10.14 -42.68
N ILE A 295 -0.97 -9.16 -41.84
CA ILE A 295 -0.39 -7.88 -42.27
C ILE A 295 0.95 -8.10 -42.98
N VAL A 296 1.81 -8.97 -42.42
CA VAL A 296 3.12 -9.26 -43.03
C VAL A 296 2.92 -9.89 -44.42
N THR A 297 2.06 -10.89 -44.54
CA THR A 297 1.78 -11.56 -45.82
C THR A 297 1.19 -10.62 -46.86
N ILE A 298 0.28 -9.71 -46.46
CA ILE A 298 -0.27 -8.70 -47.38
C ILE A 298 0.82 -7.71 -47.81
N SER A 299 1.68 -7.29 -46.88
CA SER A 299 2.75 -6.34 -47.20
C SER A 299 3.76 -6.96 -48.18
N GLU A 300 4.11 -8.24 -48.01
CA GLU A 300 5.00 -8.96 -48.93
C GLU A 300 4.36 -9.14 -50.32
N GLN A 301 3.06 -9.45 -50.37
CA GLN A 301 2.33 -9.55 -51.64
C GLN A 301 2.19 -8.20 -52.35
N LEU A 302 1.98 -7.11 -51.61
CA LEU A 302 1.95 -5.77 -52.20
C LEU A 302 3.33 -5.37 -52.72
N MET A 303 4.40 -5.56 -51.95
CA MET A 303 5.76 -5.21 -52.40
C MET A 303 6.18 -5.98 -53.65
N THR A 304 5.87 -7.28 -53.71
CA THR A 304 6.16 -8.11 -54.90
C THR A 304 5.32 -7.72 -56.12
N SER A 305 4.11 -7.17 -55.93
CA SER A 305 3.25 -6.70 -57.03
C SER A 305 3.64 -5.32 -57.60
N PHE A 306 4.43 -4.51 -56.88
CA PHE A 306 4.91 -3.21 -57.35
C PHE A 306 6.31 -3.27 -58.01
N GLU A 307 7.03 -4.39 -57.89
CA GLU A 307 8.35 -4.60 -58.51
C GLU A 307 8.31 -5.37 -59.86
N GLY A 308 7.12 -5.75 -60.34
CA GLY A 308 6.90 -6.33 -61.67
C GLY A 308 6.24 -5.36 -62.63
#